data_AF-A0A7C2C4J5-F1
#
_entry.id   AF-A0A7C2C4J5-F1
#
_cell.length_a   1.000
_cell.length_b   1.000
_cell.length_c   1.000
_cell.angle_alpha   90.00
_cell.angle_beta   90.00
_cell.angle_gamma   90.00
#
_symmetry.space_group_name_H-M   'P 1'
#
loop_
_entity.id
_entity.type
_entity.pdbx_description
1 polymer ?
#
loop_
_entity_poly.entity_id
_entity_poly.type
_entity_poly.pdbx_seq_one_letter_code
_entity_poly.pdbx_strand_id
1 'polypeptide(L)'
;MDGYLQVWVDGGPQPARPNPYGFIPIVVFPNVRRPKSFWGESDALVLKEVQLELNRAFTQFSRIMEVSGNPIAVLSGVTEAEDIAVQPGAVWTLPEDAKAYLLDLLANGAAQLHLEYINALYRMFHDQAEVPRTAFGDNQRNLSGVALEVEMQPLYQRVQRKRPIRTAVYKRRNEFILRLLGQFTGRRFLHRQRVVWGR
;
A
#
# COMPACT_ATOMS: atom_id res chain seq x y z
N MET A 1 -6.68 38.20 15.60
CA MET A 1 -5.77 37.34 16.37
C MET A 1 -4.74 38.27 16.93
N ASP A 2 -4.65 38.33 18.26
CA ASP A 2 -3.64 39.14 18.94
C ASP A 2 -2.27 38.79 18.37
N GLY A 3 -1.46 39.81 18.07
CA GLY A 3 -0.17 39.66 17.39
C GLY A 3 0.90 38.93 18.18
N TYR A 4 0.51 38.01 19.08
CA TYR A 4 1.33 37.23 19.97
C TYR A 4 1.10 35.74 19.72
N LEU A 5 2.16 34.96 19.91
CA LEU A 5 2.17 33.51 19.75
C LEU A 5 2.54 32.88 21.08
N GLN A 6 1.70 31.95 21.55
CA GLN A 6 1.97 31.13 22.72
C GLN A 6 2.54 29.80 22.26
N VAL A 7 3.76 29.48 22.68
CA VAL A 7 4.44 28.22 22.37
C VAL A 7 4.32 27.29 23.57
N TRP A 8 4.08 26.02 23.34
CA TRP A 8 4.06 24.99 24.38
C TRP A 8 5.23 24.04 24.15
N VAL A 9 6.02 23.78 25.19
CA VAL A 9 7.18 22.87 25.16
C VAL A 9 7.02 21.91 26.34
N ASP A 10 7.07 20.60 26.08
CA ASP A 10 6.91 19.55 27.10
C ASP A 10 5.66 19.70 27.98
N GLY A 11 4.56 20.16 27.38
CA GLY A 11 3.28 20.38 28.07
C GLY A 11 3.21 21.66 28.92
N GLY A 12 4.28 22.46 28.99
CA GLY A 12 4.32 23.76 29.66
C GLY A 12 4.23 24.94 28.68
N PRO A 13 3.46 26.00 29.00
CA PRO A 13 3.45 27.21 28.19
C PRO A 13 4.75 28.01 28.37
N GLN A 14 5.33 28.43 27.26
CA GLN A 14 6.41 29.42 27.24
C GLN A 14 5.83 30.85 27.23
N PRO A 15 6.60 31.86 27.67
CA PRO A 15 6.17 33.25 27.60
C PRO A 15 5.73 33.62 26.17
N ALA A 16 4.53 34.21 26.06
CA ALA A 16 4.01 34.64 24.77
C ALA A 16 4.93 35.69 24.16
N ARG A 17 5.26 35.54 22.88
CA ARG A 17 6.12 36.47 22.12
C ARG A 17 5.34 37.08 20.97
N PRO A 18 5.67 38.29 20.52
CA PRO A 18 5.10 38.82 19.30
C PRO A 18 5.29 37.84 18.14
N ASN A 19 4.25 37.63 17.33
CA ASN A 19 4.32 36.83 16.13
C ASN A 19 5.03 37.65 15.04
N PRO A 20 6.27 37.30 14.64
CA PRO A 20 7.02 38.07 13.65
C PRO A 20 6.34 38.08 12.28
N TYR A 21 5.44 37.14 12.00
CA TYR A 21 4.76 37.01 10.71
C TYR A 21 3.34 37.60 10.70
N GLY A 22 2.77 37.92 11.88
CA GLY A 22 1.36 38.36 12.01
C GLY A 22 0.29 37.30 11.65
N PHE A 23 0.70 36.10 11.21
CA PHE A 23 -0.15 34.92 11.01
C PHE A 23 0.71 33.65 11.17
N ILE A 24 0.11 32.46 11.13
CA ILE A 24 0.87 31.20 11.14
C ILE A 24 1.18 30.78 9.70
N PRO A 25 2.44 30.80 9.23
CA PRO A 25 2.79 30.53 7.84
C PRO A 25 2.87 29.02 7.51
N ILE A 26 2.01 28.21 8.13
CA ILE A 26 1.97 26.76 7.92
C ILE A 26 0.75 26.44 7.06
N VAL A 27 0.99 25.74 5.94
CA VAL A 27 -0.08 25.23 5.10
C VAL A 27 -0.27 23.75 5.38
N VAL A 28 -1.44 23.41 5.90
CA VAL A 28 -1.83 22.04 6.14
C VAL A 28 -2.26 21.43 4.82
N PHE A 29 -1.65 20.30 4.48
CA PHE A 29 -1.91 19.60 3.23
C PHE A 29 -2.49 18.22 3.52
N PRO A 30 -3.83 18.11 3.67
CA PRO A 30 -4.48 16.82 3.84
C PRO A 30 -4.43 16.03 2.52
N ASN A 31 -4.08 14.74 2.58
CA ASN A 31 -4.07 13.87 1.41
C ASN A 31 -5.50 13.56 0.91
N VAL A 32 -6.37 13.11 1.81
CA VAL A 32 -7.83 13.05 1.65
C VAL A 32 -8.46 13.90 2.74
N ARG A 33 -9.44 14.74 2.42
CA ARG A 33 -10.11 15.58 3.43
C ARG A 33 -11.15 14.76 4.18
N ARG A 34 -11.07 14.77 5.50
CA ARG A 34 -12.12 14.22 6.37
C ARG A 34 -12.98 15.37 6.94
N PRO A 35 -14.32 15.30 6.84
CA PRO A 35 -15.19 16.32 7.41
C PRO A 35 -14.92 16.53 8.90
N LYS A 36 -14.93 17.79 9.33
CA LYS A 36 -14.71 18.18 10.75
C LYS A 36 -13.37 17.72 11.35
N SER A 37 -12.41 17.31 10.51
CA SER A 37 -11.06 16.96 10.92
C SER A 37 -10.08 17.97 10.33
N PHE A 38 -9.11 18.37 11.13
CA PHE A 38 -7.95 19.12 10.64
C PHE A 38 -7.01 18.23 9.84
N TRP A 39 -6.86 16.96 10.25
CA TRP A 39 -5.99 15.98 9.62
C TRP A 39 -6.68 15.29 8.45
N GLY A 40 -5.87 14.99 7.43
CA GLY A 40 -6.32 14.18 6.30
C GLY A 40 -6.17 12.68 6.54
N GLU A 41 -6.76 11.90 5.65
CA GLU A 41 -6.64 10.44 5.64
C GLU A 41 -5.63 9.97 4.57
N SER A 42 -4.91 8.89 4.87
CA SER A 42 -3.96 8.28 3.94
C SER A 42 -4.71 7.41 2.93
N ASP A 43 -4.31 7.47 1.65
CA ASP A 43 -4.86 6.55 0.65
C ASP A 43 -4.41 5.10 0.89
N ALA A 44 -3.35 4.88 1.69
CA ALA A 44 -2.88 3.54 1.98
C ALA A 44 -3.75 2.80 2.99
N LEU A 45 -4.64 3.50 3.71
CA LEU A 45 -5.48 2.86 4.73
C LEU A 45 -6.43 1.84 4.14
N VAL A 46 -7.02 2.14 2.97
CA VAL A 46 -7.90 1.19 2.28
C VAL A 46 -7.15 -0.04 1.76
N LEU A 47 -5.83 0.07 1.54
CA LEU A 47 -4.99 -1.02 1.05
C LEU A 47 -4.47 -1.93 2.17
N LYS A 48 -4.57 -1.50 3.42
CA LYS A 48 -3.92 -2.17 4.56
C LYS A 48 -4.36 -3.62 4.69
N GLU A 49 -5.66 -3.87 4.68
CA GLU A 49 -6.21 -5.22 4.90
C GLU A 49 -5.81 -6.18 3.78
N VAL A 50 -5.90 -5.74 2.51
CA VAL A 50 -5.48 -6.55 1.37
C VAL A 50 -3.98 -6.80 1.38
N GLN A 51 -3.16 -5.81 1.75
CA GLN A 51 -1.71 -6.00 1.87
C GLN A 51 -1.34 -7.00 2.97
N LEU A 52 -2.01 -6.93 4.12
CA LEU A 52 -1.78 -7.88 5.22
C LEU A 52 -2.15 -9.30 4.79
N GLU A 53 -3.27 -9.46 4.10
CA GLU A 53 -3.70 -10.76 3.61
C GLU A 53 -2.79 -11.30 2.50
N LEU A 54 -2.29 -10.43 1.61
CA LEU A 54 -1.25 -10.80 0.63
C LEU A 54 0.01 -11.33 1.32
N ASN A 55 0.52 -10.61 2.33
CA ASN A 55 1.70 -11.03 3.08
C ASN A 55 1.47 -12.38 3.77
N ARG A 56 0.28 -12.58 4.34
CA ARG A 56 -0.13 -13.85 4.95
C ARG A 56 -0.19 -14.98 3.93
N ALA A 57 -0.80 -14.75 2.77
CA ALA A 57 -0.94 -15.74 1.71
C ALA A 57 0.42 -16.17 1.16
N PHE A 58 1.35 -15.23 0.94
CA PHE A 58 2.73 -15.55 0.52
C PHE A 58 3.49 -16.35 1.59
N THR A 59 3.34 -15.98 2.87
CA THR A 59 3.95 -16.72 3.97
C THR A 59 3.44 -18.16 4.02
N GLN A 60 2.11 -18.34 3.87
CA GLN A 60 1.50 -19.66 3.84
C GLN A 60 1.99 -20.48 2.64
N PHE A 61 2.03 -19.86 1.46
CA PHE A 61 2.51 -20.52 0.24
C PHE A 61 3.98 -20.95 0.37
N SER A 62 4.84 -20.10 0.93
CA SER A 62 6.24 -20.43 1.20
C SER A 62 6.39 -21.64 2.12
N ARG A 63 5.57 -21.73 3.19
CA ARG A 63 5.59 -22.89 4.10
C ARG A 63 5.16 -24.18 3.41
N ILE A 64 4.14 -24.11 2.56
CA ILE A 64 3.68 -25.27 1.78
C ILE A 64 4.78 -25.73 0.83
N MET A 65 5.46 -24.81 0.15
CA MET A 65 6.58 -25.12 -0.73
C MET A 65 7.76 -25.75 0.03
N GLU A 66 8.07 -25.26 1.23
CA GLU A 66 9.13 -25.82 2.08
C GLU A 66 8.83 -27.28 2.47
N VAL A 67 7.61 -27.56 2.96
CA VAL A 67 7.18 -28.93 3.31
C VAL A 67 7.12 -29.82 2.07
N SER A 68 6.74 -29.29 0.91
CA SER A 68 6.68 -30.09 -0.33
C SER A 68 8.07 -30.39 -0.90
N GLY A 69 9.07 -29.56 -0.61
CA GLY A 69 10.47 -29.85 -0.92
C GLY A 69 11.09 -30.94 -0.03
N ASN A 70 10.48 -31.21 1.13
CA ASN A 70 10.86 -32.30 2.04
C ASN A 70 9.59 -33.01 2.57
N PRO A 71 8.92 -33.79 1.71
CA PRO A 71 7.58 -34.30 1.99
C PRO A 71 7.59 -35.32 3.14
N ILE A 72 6.52 -35.32 3.92
CA ILE A 72 6.37 -36.24 5.05
C ILE A 72 6.03 -37.63 4.51
N ALA A 73 6.84 -38.63 4.88
CA ALA A 73 6.51 -40.03 4.61
C ALA A 73 5.45 -40.52 5.59
N VAL A 74 4.33 -41.01 5.06
CA VAL A 74 3.23 -41.57 5.83
C VAL A 74 3.19 -43.08 5.61
N LEU A 75 3.26 -43.83 6.71
CA LEU A 75 3.08 -45.27 6.71
C LEU A 75 1.71 -45.62 7.28
N SER A 76 0.95 -46.44 6.57
CA SER A 76 -0.35 -46.95 7.01
C SER A 76 -0.31 -48.46 7.12
N GLY A 77 -0.88 -49.03 8.20
CA GLY A 77 -0.93 -50.48 8.41
C GLY A 77 0.31 -51.08 9.07
N VAL A 78 1.11 -50.28 9.78
CA VAL A 78 2.32 -50.73 10.49
C VAL A 78 2.07 -50.68 12.01
N THR A 79 2.36 -51.79 12.71
CA THR A 79 2.09 -51.95 14.15
C THR A 79 3.20 -51.40 15.04
N GLU A 80 4.46 -51.48 14.60
CA GLU A 80 5.65 -50.92 15.26
C GLU A 80 6.60 -50.33 14.22
N ALA A 81 7.16 -49.17 14.53
CA ALA A 81 7.96 -48.37 13.61
C ALA A 81 9.25 -47.93 14.33
N GLU A 82 10.24 -48.81 14.38
CA GLU A 82 11.60 -48.48 14.82
C GLU A 82 12.52 -48.33 13.60
N ASP A 83 13.46 -47.38 13.66
CA ASP A 83 14.52 -47.16 12.65
C ASP A 83 14.09 -46.85 11.19
N ILE A 84 12.96 -46.14 10.99
CA ILE A 84 12.64 -45.60 9.65
C ILE A 84 13.51 -44.36 9.38
N ALA A 85 14.67 -44.57 8.76
CA ALA A 85 15.48 -43.49 8.22
C ALA A 85 14.96 -43.09 6.82
N VAL A 86 14.45 -41.87 6.70
CA VAL A 86 14.10 -41.26 5.40
C VAL A 86 15.37 -40.62 4.82
N GLN A 87 16.07 -41.35 3.96
CA GLN A 87 17.24 -40.85 3.22
C GLN A 87 17.14 -41.17 1.73
N PRO A 88 17.72 -40.35 0.84
CA PRO A 88 17.77 -40.66 -0.59
C PRO A 88 18.40 -42.04 -0.85
N GLY A 89 17.68 -42.91 -1.54
CA GLY A 89 18.14 -44.29 -1.83
C GLY A 89 17.85 -45.33 -0.75
N ALA A 90 17.20 -44.95 0.36
CA ALA A 90 16.73 -45.92 1.35
C ALA A 90 15.62 -46.81 0.75
N VAL A 91 15.75 -48.12 0.95
CA VAL A 91 14.73 -49.12 0.59
C VAL A 91 14.04 -49.58 1.85
N TRP A 92 12.70 -49.56 1.85
CA TRP A 92 11.89 -50.04 2.97
C TRP A 92 11.23 -51.37 2.64
N THR A 93 11.27 -52.30 3.59
CA THR A 93 10.50 -53.54 3.52
C THR A 93 9.21 -53.36 4.31
N LEU A 94 8.07 -53.41 3.62
CA LEU A 94 6.74 -53.21 4.21
C LEU A 94 5.99 -54.55 4.27
N PRO A 95 5.17 -54.80 5.31
CA PRO A 95 4.20 -55.90 5.32
C PRO A 95 3.28 -55.90 4.09
N GLU A 96 2.70 -57.05 3.73
CA GLU A 96 1.84 -57.18 2.53
C GLU A 96 0.64 -56.22 2.51
N ASP A 97 0.12 -55.89 3.69
CA ASP A 97 -1.04 -55.03 3.93
C ASP A 97 -0.68 -53.58 4.30
N ALA A 98 0.61 -53.26 4.41
CA ALA A 98 1.09 -51.91 4.70
C ALA A 98 1.34 -51.10 3.43
N LYS A 99 1.17 -49.77 3.53
CA LYS A 99 1.44 -48.82 2.44
C LYS A 99 2.29 -47.67 2.93
N ALA A 100 3.20 -47.22 2.07
CA ALA A 100 3.96 -46.00 2.24
C ALA A 100 3.60 -45.02 1.12
N TYR A 101 3.34 -43.77 1.48
CA TYR A 101 3.14 -42.69 0.51
C TYR A 101 3.66 -41.37 1.08
N LEU A 102 3.99 -40.44 0.20
CA LEU A 102 4.40 -39.10 0.59
C LEU A 102 3.16 -38.21 0.71
N LEU A 103 3.08 -37.44 1.79
CA LEU A 103 2.11 -36.37 1.92
C LEU A 103 2.57 -35.20 1.05
N ASP A 104 1.98 -35.09 -0.13
CA ASP A 104 2.18 -33.96 -1.03
C ASP A 104 1.08 -32.91 -0.83
N LEU A 105 1.45 -31.78 -0.23
CA LEU A 105 0.54 -30.66 0.04
C LEU A 105 0.22 -29.84 -1.22
N LEU A 106 0.96 -30.03 -2.31
CA LEU A 106 0.75 -29.36 -3.60
C LEU A 106 -0.01 -30.24 -4.60
N ALA A 107 -0.26 -31.50 -4.27
CA ALA A 107 -1.00 -32.44 -5.10
C ALA A 107 -2.40 -31.93 -5.46
N ASN A 108 -2.96 -32.49 -6.55
CA ASN A 108 -4.34 -32.28 -6.99
C ASN A 108 -4.72 -30.80 -7.21
N GLY A 109 -3.77 -29.96 -7.60
CA GLY A 109 -4.03 -28.55 -7.92
C GLY A 109 -4.06 -27.61 -6.72
N ALA A 110 -3.70 -28.07 -5.51
CA ALA A 110 -3.62 -27.21 -4.33
C ALA A 110 -2.68 -26.01 -4.53
N ALA A 111 -1.53 -26.21 -5.20
CA ALA A 111 -0.62 -25.14 -5.58
C ALA A 111 -1.32 -24.03 -6.40
N GLN A 112 -2.11 -24.46 -7.39
CA GLN A 112 -2.81 -23.57 -8.30
C GLN A 112 -3.88 -22.76 -7.56
N LEU A 113 -4.61 -23.36 -6.62
CA LEU A 113 -5.59 -22.65 -5.78
C LEU A 113 -4.94 -21.53 -4.96
N HIS A 114 -3.77 -21.77 -4.37
CA HIS A 114 -3.02 -20.74 -3.65
C HIS A 114 -2.59 -19.60 -4.58
N LEU A 115 -2.07 -19.91 -5.77
CA LEU A 115 -1.69 -18.90 -6.76
C LEU A 115 -2.89 -18.10 -7.26
N GLU A 116 -4.03 -18.74 -7.49
CA GLU A 116 -5.28 -18.08 -7.89
C GLU A 116 -5.80 -17.13 -6.82
N TYR A 117 -5.75 -17.55 -5.54
CA TYR A 117 -6.10 -16.69 -4.42
C TYR A 117 -5.19 -15.48 -4.31
N ILE A 118 -3.86 -15.67 -4.39
CA ILE A 118 -2.88 -14.57 -4.40
C ILE A 118 -3.15 -13.62 -5.57
N ASN A 119 -3.43 -14.15 -6.76
CA ASN A 119 -3.77 -13.35 -7.94
C ASN A 119 -5.06 -12.54 -7.75
N ALA A 120 -6.08 -13.11 -7.10
CA ALA A 120 -7.31 -12.42 -6.78
C ALA A 120 -7.07 -11.26 -5.80
N LEU A 121 -6.26 -11.48 -4.77
CA LEU A 121 -5.84 -10.43 -3.84
C LEU A 121 -5.04 -9.33 -4.55
N TYR A 122 -4.15 -9.68 -5.47
CA TYR A 122 -3.38 -8.71 -6.24
C TYR A 122 -4.30 -7.86 -7.16
N ARG A 123 -5.33 -8.46 -7.78
CA ARG A 123 -6.37 -7.70 -8.53
C ARG A 123 -7.10 -6.72 -7.61
N MET A 124 -7.60 -7.20 -6.46
CA MET A 124 -8.27 -6.37 -5.47
C MET A 124 -7.39 -5.21 -5.00
N PHE A 125 -6.09 -5.44 -4.82
CA PHE A 125 -5.14 -4.41 -4.43
C PHE A 125 -5.05 -3.29 -5.49
N HIS A 126 -4.96 -3.65 -6.78
CA HIS A 126 -4.95 -2.68 -7.87
C HIS A 126 -6.26 -1.91 -7.98
N ASP A 127 -7.40 -2.59 -7.82
CA ASP A 127 -8.73 -1.99 -7.85
C ASP A 127 -8.91 -0.97 -6.72
N GLN A 128 -8.56 -1.35 -5.48
CA GLN A 128 -8.63 -0.45 -4.32
C GLN A 128 -7.62 0.69 -4.39
N ALA A 129 -6.45 0.45 -4.98
CA ALA A 129 -5.47 1.50 -5.21
C ALA A 129 -5.90 2.46 -6.31
N GLU A 130 -6.87 2.07 -7.16
CA GLU A 130 -7.22 2.77 -8.39
C GLU A 130 -5.99 2.95 -9.30
N VAL A 131 -5.08 1.97 -9.27
CA VAL A 131 -3.85 1.96 -10.08
C VAL A 131 -3.85 0.68 -10.90
N PRO A 132 -4.13 0.74 -12.21
CA PRO A 132 -4.14 -0.44 -13.05
C PRO A 132 -2.73 -1.04 -13.17
N ARG A 133 -2.64 -2.33 -13.48
CA ARG A 133 -1.37 -3.05 -13.62
C ARG A 133 -0.50 -2.48 -14.75
N THR A 134 -1.12 -2.08 -15.84
CA THR A 134 -0.44 -1.39 -16.96
C THR A 134 0.30 -0.13 -16.54
N ALA A 135 -0.06 0.51 -15.42
CA ALA A 135 0.68 1.68 -14.92
C ALA A 135 2.10 1.30 -14.45
N PHE A 136 2.34 0.02 -14.17
CA PHE A 136 3.65 -0.54 -13.82
C PHE A 136 4.37 -1.18 -15.01
N GLY A 137 3.86 -1.01 -16.24
CA GLY A 137 4.45 -1.60 -17.45
C GLY A 137 4.04 -3.05 -17.70
N ASP A 138 3.08 -3.60 -16.93
CA ASP A 138 2.46 -4.90 -17.22
C ASP A 138 1.49 -4.76 -18.41
N ASN A 139 2.06 -4.61 -19.60
CA ASN A 139 1.32 -4.56 -20.85
C ASN A 139 1.22 -5.99 -21.41
N GLN A 140 0.28 -6.79 -20.89
CA GLN A 140 0.11 -8.18 -21.36
C GLN A 140 -0.31 -8.30 -22.83
N ARG A 141 -0.63 -7.19 -23.53
CA ARG A 141 -0.99 -7.16 -24.95
C ARG A 141 -0.55 -5.84 -25.57
N ASN A 142 -0.37 -5.81 -26.89
CA ASN A 142 -0.29 -4.59 -27.71
C ASN A 142 -1.64 -3.84 -27.64
N LEU A 143 -1.96 -3.27 -26.47
CA LEU A 143 -3.17 -2.52 -26.25
C LEU A 143 -3.19 -1.33 -27.22
N SER A 144 -4.32 -1.14 -27.90
CA SER A 144 -4.52 0.09 -28.66
C SER A 144 -4.51 1.29 -27.71
N GLY A 145 -4.23 2.49 -28.23
CA GLY A 145 -4.27 3.71 -27.40
C GLY A 145 -5.60 3.91 -26.67
N VAL A 146 -6.70 3.51 -27.31
CA VAL A 146 -8.06 3.54 -26.72
C VAL A 146 -8.20 2.53 -25.59
N ALA A 147 -7.69 1.30 -25.75
CA ALA A 147 -7.73 0.29 -24.70
C ALA A 147 -6.90 0.72 -23.49
N LEU A 148 -5.73 1.31 -23.72
CA LEU A 148 -4.90 1.88 -22.65
C LEU A 148 -5.62 3.04 -21.94
N GLU A 149 -6.30 3.92 -22.68
CA GLU A 149 -7.06 5.02 -22.09
C GLU A 149 -8.18 4.52 -21.18
N VAL A 150 -8.91 3.47 -21.58
CA VAL A 150 -9.96 2.84 -20.76
C VAL A 150 -9.36 2.24 -19.49
N GLU A 151 -8.24 1.54 -19.60
CA GLU A 151 -7.59 0.91 -18.46
C GLU A 151 -7.02 1.94 -17.46
N MET A 152 -6.53 3.09 -17.96
CA MET A 152 -6.00 4.18 -17.14
C MET A 152 -7.08 5.04 -16.46
N GLN A 153 -8.36 4.86 -16.78
CA GLN A 153 -9.44 5.68 -16.22
C GLN A 153 -9.45 5.77 -14.69
N PRO A 154 -9.27 4.68 -13.91
CA PRO A 154 -9.27 4.76 -12.45
C PRO A 154 -8.17 5.69 -11.92
N LEU A 155 -6.96 5.58 -12.49
CA LEU A 155 -5.82 6.42 -12.13
C LEU A 155 -6.08 7.89 -12.47
N TYR A 156 -6.64 8.15 -13.66
CA TYR A 156 -7.03 9.49 -14.06
C TYR A 156 -8.06 10.10 -13.11
N GLN A 157 -9.10 9.35 -12.73
CA GLN A 157 -10.11 9.79 -11.77
C GLN A 157 -9.49 10.08 -10.40
N ARG A 158 -8.54 9.25 -9.93
CA ARG A 158 -7.79 9.50 -8.70
C ARG A 158 -7.02 10.80 -8.76
N VAL A 159 -6.28 11.04 -9.85
CA VAL A 159 -5.58 12.30 -10.10
C VAL A 159 -6.54 13.49 -10.10
N GLN A 160 -7.69 13.37 -10.77
CA GLN A 160 -8.71 14.43 -10.82
C GLN A 160 -9.29 14.75 -9.45
N ARG A 161 -9.49 13.78 -8.55
CA ARG A 161 -9.89 14.04 -7.15
C ARG A 161 -8.78 14.73 -6.34
N LYS A 162 -7.53 14.39 -6.62
CA LYS A 162 -6.34 14.87 -5.90
C LYS A 162 -5.92 16.29 -6.29
N ARG A 163 -6.17 16.71 -7.54
CA ARG A 163 -5.81 18.02 -8.08
C ARG A 163 -6.47 19.19 -7.34
N PRO A 164 -7.80 19.23 -7.11
CA PRO A 164 -8.45 20.32 -6.38
C PRO A 164 -7.89 20.57 -4.98
N ILE A 165 -7.65 19.48 -4.23
CA ILE A 165 -7.08 19.55 -2.88
C ILE A 165 -5.71 20.22 -2.92
N ARG A 166 -4.84 19.75 -3.82
CA ARG A 166 -3.50 20.31 -4.05
C ARG A 166 -3.54 21.74 -4.55
N THR A 167 -4.45 22.07 -5.47
CA THR A 167 -4.61 23.42 -6.01
C THR A 167 -4.92 24.43 -4.91
N ALA A 168 -5.80 24.10 -3.96
CA ALA A 168 -6.09 24.97 -2.83
C ALA A 168 -4.85 25.18 -1.94
N VAL A 169 -4.10 24.10 -1.66
CA VAL A 169 -2.86 24.14 -0.87
C VAL A 169 -1.79 25.00 -1.53
N TYR A 170 -1.53 24.80 -2.83
CA TYR A 170 -0.55 25.59 -3.56
C TYR A 170 -0.94 27.06 -3.65
N LYS A 171 -2.24 27.35 -3.81
CA LYS A 171 -2.71 28.74 -3.79
C LYS A 171 -2.46 29.40 -2.43
N ARG A 172 -2.77 28.68 -1.35
CA ARG A 172 -2.57 29.18 0.02
C ARG A 172 -1.09 29.37 0.35
N ARG A 173 -0.24 28.44 -0.06
CA ARG A 173 1.22 28.54 0.08
C ARG A 173 1.75 29.78 -0.62
N ASN A 174 1.37 29.98 -1.88
CA ASN A 174 1.83 31.13 -2.66
C ASN A 174 1.30 32.44 -2.06
N GLU A 175 0.08 32.46 -1.53
CA GLU A 175 -0.45 33.62 -0.79
C GLU A 175 0.41 33.95 0.44
N PHE A 176 0.80 32.94 1.22
CA PHE A 176 1.68 33.12 2.37
C PHE A 176 3.06 33.65 1.99
N ILE A 177 3.66 33.10 0.94
CA ILE A 177 4.94 33.58 0.40
C ILE A 177 4.84 35.07 0.03
N LEU A 178 3.79 35.48 -0.70
CA LEU A 178 3.62 36.86 -1.12
C LEU A 178 3.32 37.81 0.05
N ARG A 179 2.59 37.36 1.07
CA ARG A 179 2.35 38.14 2.29
C ARG A 179 3.65 38.37 3.05
N LEU A 180 4.44 37.32 3.26
CA LEU A 180 5.75 37.42 3.93
C LEU A 180 6.70 38.32 3.13
N LEU A 181 6.78 38.11 1.81
CA LEU A 181 7.60 38.94 0.94
C LEU A 181 7.19 40.41 1.06
N GLY A 182 5.89 40.71 1.06
CA GLY A 182 5.40 42.08 1.20
C GLY A 182 5.74 42.70 2.56
N GLN A 183 5.65 41.92 3.63
CA GLN A 183 6.03 42.36 4.97
C GLN A 183 7.52 42.69 5.07
N PHE A 184 8.40 41.83 4.54
CA PHE A 184 9.86 42.02 4.66
C PHE A 184 10.45 42.99 3.65
N THR A 185 9.75 43.29 2.55
CA THR A 185 10.22 44.23 1.51
C THR A 185 9.51 45.58 1.53
N GLY A 186 8.45 45.73 2.34
CA GLY A 186 7.59 46.91 2.36
C GLY A 186 6.75 47.11 1.08
N ARG A 187 6.72 46.12 0.18
CA ARG A 187 6.00 46.20 -1.10
C ARG A 187 4.67 45.47 -1.01
N ARG A 188 3.64 45.99 -1.69
CA ARG A 188 2.35 45.30 -1.81
C ARG A 188 2.29 44.49 -3.10
N PHE A 189 2.11 43.18 -2.98
CA PHE A 189 1.98 42.27 -4.13
C PHE A 189 0.52 41.88 -4.38
N LEU A 190 -0.12 42.53 -5.35
CA LEU A 190 -1.39 42.07 -5.90
C LEU A 190 -1.14 40.83 -6.77
N HIS A 191 -2.01 39.83 -6.67
CA HIS A 191 -1.78 38.57 -7.35
C HIS A 191 -3.07 37.88 -7.77
N ARG A 192 -3.02 37.20 -8.93
CA ARG A 192 -4.01 36.24 -9.40
C ARG A 192 -3.29 34.91 -9.61
N GLN A 193 -3.80 33.85 -9.01
CA GLN A 193 -3.11 32.56 -9.02
C GLN A 193 -3.83 31.53 -9.89
N ARG A 194 -3.07 30.88 -10.78
CA ARG A 194 -3.52 29.72 -11.56
C ARG A 194 -2.53 28.59 -11.38
N VAL A 195 -3.03 27.43 -10.94
CA VAL A 195 -2.25 26.19 -10.90
C VAL A 195 -2.47 25.46 -12.22
N VAL A 196 -1.39 25.09 -12.90
CA VAL A 196 -1.44 24.32 -14.14
C VAL A 196 -0.91 22.92 -13.83
N TRP A 197 -1.66 21.92 -14.27
CA TRP A 197 -1.27 20.52 -14.18
C TRP A 197 -0.82 20.05 -15.56
N GLY A 198 0.17 19.16 -15.62
CA GLY A 198 0.57 18.51 -16.87
C GLY A 198 -0.64 17.86 -17.55
N ARG A 199 -0.68 17.97 -18.88
CA ARG A 199 -1.64 17.24 -19.71
C ARG A 199 -1.26 15.78 -19.73
#